data_AF-A0A833UDN4-F1
#
_entry.id   AF-A0A833UDN4-F1
#
_cell.length_a   1.000
_cell.length_b   1.000
_cell.length_c   1.000
_cell.angle_alpha   90.00
_cell.angle_beta   90.00
_cell.angle_gamma   90.00
#
_symmetry.space_group_name_H-M   'P 1'
#
loop_
_entity.id
_entity.type
_entity.pdbx_description
1 polymer ?
#
loop_
_entity_poly.entity_id
_entity_poly.type
_entity_poly.pdbx_seq_one_letter_code
_entity_poly.pdbx_strand_id
1 'polypeptide(L)'
;MERLKIVKTPTEANALYKYTVHWTEEERKPVMSAIHKRLAEFNPPEKSQSSLMVRIQESKTLIDLAKLEEEIIQCDPAIHERLFSYANQRRTELTLNNEFPWEEQK
;
A
#
# COMPACT_ATOMS: atom_id res chain seq x y z
N MET A 1 -31.20 -8.71 -1.13
CA MET A 1 -30.28 -7.69 -1.69
C MET A 1 -30.47 -6.29 -1.10
N GLU A 2 -31.62 -5.94 -0.49
CA GLU A 2 -31.84 -4.61 0.12
C GLU A 2 -30.97 -4.28 1.34
N ARG A 3 -30.56 -5.28 2.14
CA ARG A 3 -29.80 -5.03 3.37
C ARG A 3 -28.38 -4.50 3.14
N LEU A 4 -27.78 -4.76 1.97
CA LEU A 4 -26.44 -4.28 1.63
C LEU A 4 -26.39 -2.77 1.36
N LYS A 5 -27.53 -2.15 1.01
CA LYS A 5 -27.61 -0.70 0.74
C LYS A 5 -27.59 0.16 2.01
N ILE A 6 -27.78 -0.44 3.18
CA ILE A 6 -27.99 0.26 4.46
C ILE A 6 -26.71 0.25 5.32
N VAL A 7 -25.74 -0.60 4.97
CA VAL A 7 -24.51 -0.78 5.76
C VAL A 7 -23.63 0.45 5.64
N LYS A 8 -23.43 1.15 6.77
CA LYS A 8 -22.67 2.41 6.85
C LYS A 8 -21.28 2.22 7.42
N THR A 9 -20.97 1.04 7.98
CA THR A 9 -19.70 0.78 8.66
C THR A 9 -19.02 -0.52 8.20
N PRO A 10 -17.67 -0.58 8.20
CA PRO A 10 -16.92 -1.80 7.88
C PRO A 10 -17.25 -2.98 8.81
N THR A 11 -17.54 -2.69 10.08
CA THR A 11 -17.90 -3.70 11.09
C THR A 11 -19.23 -4.38 10.78
N GLU A 12 -20.22 -3.64 10.29
CA GLU A 12 -21.50 -4.20 9.85
C GLU A 12 -21.36 -5.04 8.57
N ALA A 13 -20.44 -4.67 7.67
CA ALA A 13 -20.11 -5.50 6.50
C ALA A 13 -19.46 -6.83 6.92
N ASN A 14 -18.56 -6.81 7.90
CA ASN A 14 -17.98 -8.03 8.49
C ASN A 14 -19.01 -8.84 9.30
N ALA A 15 -20.04 -8.21 9.89
CA ALA A 15 -21.11 -8.92 10.56
C ALA A 15 -21.99 -9.72 9.58
N LEU A 16 -22.20 -9.20 8.36
CA LEU A 16 -22.92 -9.93 7.30
C LEU A 16 -22.23 -11.24 6.89
N TYR A 17 -20.90 -11.31 7.00
CA TYR A 17 -20.16 -12.56 6.78
C TYR A 17 -20.67 -13.70 7.68
N LYS A 18 -20.94 -13.42 8.96
CA LYS A 18 -21.47 -14.42 9.92
C LYS A 18 -22.85 -14.96 9.51
N TYR A 19 -23.67 -14.16 8.84
CA TYR A 19 -24.99 -14.58 8.33
C TYR A 19 -24.91 -15.43 7.05
N THR A 20 -23.78 -15.41 6.34
CA THR A 20 -23.55 -16.17 5.09
C THR A 20 -22.84 -17.52 5.29
N VAL A 21 -22.59 -17.90 6.55
CA VAL A 21 -21.95 -19.18 6.92
C VAL A 21 -22.78 -20.38 6.46
N HIS A 22 -24.10 -20.22 6.38
CA HIS A 22 -25.06 -21.29 6.06
C HIS A 22 -25.46 -21.32 4.57
N TRP A 23 -24.87 -20.45 3.74
CA TRP A 23 -25.22 -20.29 2.33
C TRP A 23 -24.37 -21.21 1.44
N THR A 24 -24.95 -21.66 0.33
CA THR A 24 -24.25 -22.41 -0.71
C THR A 24 -23.26 -21.52 -1.48
N GLU A 25 -22.27 -22.13 -2.13
CA GLU A 25 -21.17 -21.42 -2.77
C GLU A 25 -21.62 -20.43 -3.86
N GLU A 26 -22.73 -20.73 -4.53
CA GLU A 26 -23.34 -19.92 -5.59
C GLU A 26 -23.99 -18.64 -5.04
N GLU A 27 -24.56 -18.69 -3.83
CA GLU A 27 -25.16 -17.52 -3.16
C GLU A 27 -24.10 -16.66 -2.44
N ARG A 28 -22.99 -17.28 -2.02
CA ARG A 28 -21.88 -16.59 -1.34
C ARG A 28 -21.08 -15.68 -2.28
N LYS A 29 -20.85 -16.12 -3.53
CA LYS A 29 -20.06 -15.37 -4.54
C LYS A 29 -20.54 -13.92 -4.75
N PRO A 30 -21.83 -13.65 -5.04
CA PRO A 30 -22.29 -12.27 -5.26
C PRO A 30 -22.21 -11.42 -3.99
N VAL A 31 -22.43 -12.00 -2.81
CA VAL A 31 -22.33 -11.28 -1.53
C VAL A 31 -20.89 -10.94 -1.19
N MET A 32 -19.94 -11.86 -1.39
CA MET A 32 -18.51 -11.58 -1.21
C MET A 32 -18.03 -10.50 -2.18
N SER A 33 -18.45 -10.56 -3.44
CA SER A 33 -18.14 -9.51 -4.43
C SER A 33 -18.67 -8.15 -3.99
N ALA A 34 -19.90 -8.09 -3.47
CA ALA A 34 -20.49 -6.86 -2.95
C ALA A 34 -19.76 -6.33 -1.70
N ILE A 35 -19.33 -7.22 -0.80
CA ILE A 35 -18.53 -6.86 0.39
C ILE A 35 -17.15 -6.35 -0.02
N HIS A 36 -16.44 -7.05 -0.92
CA HIS A 36 -15.15 -6.59 -1.44
C HIS A 36 -15.27 -5.22 -2.11
N LYS A 37 -16.31 -5.01 -2.91
CA LYS A 37 -16.56 -3.71 -3.54
C LYS A 37 -16.78 -2.62 -2.50
N ARG A 38 -17.57 -2.87 -1.46
CA ARG A 38 -17.84 -1.89 -0.40
C ARG A 38 -16.60 -1.61 0.45
N LEU A 39 -15.79 -2.62 0.76
CA LEU A 39 -14.50 -2.45 1.44
C LEU A 39 -13.53 -1.61 0.61
N ALA A 40 -13.48 -1.84 -0.70
CA ALA A 40 -12.69 -1.02 -1.63
C ALA A 40 -13.21 0.41 -1.77
N GLU A 41 -14.52 0.66 -1.57
CA GLU A 41 -15.09 2.02 -1.51
C GLU A 41 -14.70 2.76 -0.22
N PHE A 42 -14.55 2.06 0.91
CA PHE A 42 -14.13 2.65 2.19
C PHE A 42 -12.63 2.93 2.26
N ASN A 43 -11.82 2.08 1.64
CA ASN A 43 -10.38 2.27 1.54
C ASN A 43 -10.01 2.35 0.05
N PRO A 44 -10.36 3.46 -0.63
CA PRO A 44 -9.99 3.62 -2.03
C PRO A 44 -8.46 3.48 -2.09
N PRO A 45 -7.91 2.57 -2.92
CA PRO A 45 -6.47 2.58 -3.15
C PRO A 45 -6.12 4.00 -3.59
N GLU A 46 -5.23 4.67 -2.86
CA GLU A 46 -4.83 6.05 -3.17
C GLU A 46 -4.45 6.13 -4.65
N LYS A 47 -5.37 6.68 -5.46
CA LYS A 47 -5.38 6.55 -6.93
C LYS A 47 -4.26 7.31 -7.63
N SER A 48 -3.19 7.72 -6.94
CA SER A 48 -2.28 8.71 -7.50
C SER A 48 -0.83 8.61 -7.03
N GLN A 49 -0.51 7.81 -6.01
CA GLN A 49 0.88 7.69 -5.59
C GLN A 49 1.47 6.44 -6.23
N SER A 50 2.56 6.63 -6.99
CA SER A 50 3.41 5.52 -7.41
C SER A 50 3.77 4.67 -6.19
N SER A 51 3.99 3.37 -6.40
CA SER A 51 4.27 2.46 -5.28
C SER A 51 5.46 2.98 -4.46
N LEU A 52 5.47 2.71 -3.15
CA LEU A 52 6.56 3.13 -2.26
C LEU A 52 7.93 2.76 -2.82
N MET A 53 8.05 1.59 -3.44
CA MET A 53 9.26 1.14 -4.14
C MET A 53 9.68 2.10 -5.27
N VAL A 54 8.74 2.51 -6.13
CA VAL A 54 9.03 3.46 -7.23
C VAL A 54 9.44 4.81 -6.66
N ARG A 55 8.73 5.30 -5.64
CA ARG A 55 9.08 6.57 -4.95
C ARG A 55 10.48 6.53 -4.34
N ILE A 56 10.88 5.40 -3.75
CA ILE A 56 12.24 5.19 -3.22
C ILE A 56 13.26 5.29 -4.36
N GLN A 57 13.04 4.59 -5.47
CA GLN A 57 13.96 4.60 -6.63
C GLN A 57 14.08 5.98 -7.28
N GLU A 58 13.00 6.74 -7.33
CA GLU A 58 12.96 8.10 -7.92
C GLU A 58 13.47 9.19 -6.98
N SER A 59 13.71 8.88 -5.69
CA SER A 59 14.18 9.86 -4.71
C SER A 59 15.51 10.49 -5.13
N LYS A 60 15.60 11.82 -5.05
CA LYS A 60 16.77 12.59 -5.50
C LYS A 60 17.66 13.04 -4.35
N THR A 61 17.13 13.06 -3.13
CA THR A 61 17.83 13.56 -1.95
C THR A 61 17.71 12.58 -0.79
N LEU A 62 18.70 12.61 0.10
CA LEU A 62 18.67 11.82 1.34
C LEU A 62 17.51 12.24 2.26
N ILE A 63 17.07 13.50 2.17
CA ILE A 63 15.95 14.04 2.93
C ILE A 63 14.62 13.43 2.45
N ASP A 64 14.43 13.35 1.14
CA ASP A 64 13.22 12.71 0.58
C ASP A 64 13.20 11.22 0.86
N LEU A 65 14.36 10.56 0.78
CA LEU A 65 14.50 9.15 1.13
C LEU A 65 14.15 8.87 2.60
N ALA A 66 14.56 9.74 3.54
CA ALA A 66 14.24 9.60 4.96
C ALA A 66 12.73 9.72 5.24
N LYS A 67 12.00 10.58 4.53
CA LYS A 67 10.53 10.67 4.63
C LYS A 67 9.86 9.36 4.18
N LEU A 68 10.36 8.77 3.09
CA LEU A 68 9.84 7.49 2.60
C LEU A 68 10.13 6.34 3.57
N GLU A 69 11.24 6.36 4.30
CA GLU A 69 11.54 5.39 5.35
C GLU A 69 10.57 5.48 6.53
N GLU A 70 10.13 6.68 6.90
CA GLU A 70 9.08 6.86 7.90
C GLU A 70 7.75 6.24 7.41
N GLU A 71 7.40 6.44 6.13
CA GLU A 71 6.23 5.80 5.52
C GLU A 71 6.34 4.26 5.49
N ILE A 72 7.54 3.71 5.26
CA ILE A 72 7.77 2.26 5.33
C ILE A 72 7.43 1.73 6.72
N ILE A 73 7.84 2.42 7.79
CA ILE A 73 7.58 1.99 9.18
C ILE A 73 6.08 1.94 9.48
N GLN A 74 5.29 2.83 8.87
CA GLN A 74 3.82 2.82 8.99
C GLN A 74 3.14 1.70 8.18
N CYS A 75 3.85 1.04 7.26
CA CYS A 75 3.32 -0.08 6.48
C CYS A 75 3.36 -1.41 7.25
N ASP A 76 2.87 -2.48 6.62
CA ASP A 76 2.89 -3.83 7.19
C ASP A 76 4.34 -4.31 7.45
N PRO A 77 4.68 -4.80 8.65
CA PRO A 77 6.00 -5.31 8.97
C PRO A 77 6.54 -6.38 8.00
N ALA A 78 5.66 -7.17 7.39
CA ALA A 78 6.05 -8.21 6.43
C ALA A 78 6.69 -7.64 5.15
N ILE A 79 6.44 -6.37 4.82
CA ILE A 79 7.02 -5.71 3.64
C ILE A 79 8.19 -4.78 3.97
N HIS A 80 8.49 -4.55 5.26
CA HIS A 80 9.54 -3.63 5.71
C HIS A 80 10.93 -4.04 5.18
N GLU A 81 11.33 -5.30 5.37
CA GLU A 81 12.66 -5.79 4.96
C GLU A 81 12.95 -5.50 3.48
N ARG A 82 11.97 -5.79 2.63
CA ARG A 82 12.09 -5.58 1.19
C ARG A 82 12.18 -4.08 0.84
N LEU A 83 11.36 -3.24 1.45
CA LEU A 83 11.35 -1.81 1.17
C LEU A 83 12.61 -1.10 1.70
N PHE A 84 13.10 -1.46 2.89
CA PHE A 84 14.35 -0.95 3.44
C PHE A 84 15.57 -1.38 2.62
N SER A 85 15.55 -2.57 2.00
CA SER A 85 16.61 -2.98 1.08
C SER A 85 16.73 -2.01 -0.11
N TYR A 86 15.60 -1.63 -0.73
CA TYR A 86 15.60 -0.61 -1.79
C TYR A 86 16.04 0.76 -1.30
N ALA A 87 15.63 1.16 -0.08
CA ALA A 87 16.03 2.44 0.50
C ALA A 87 17.55 2.50 0.77
N ASN A 88 18.13 1.42 1.32
CA ASN A 88 19.57 1.32 1.57
C ASN A 88 20.39 1.34 0.28
N GLN A 89 19.93 0.64 -0.76
CA GLN A 89 20.55 0.72 -2.08
C GLN A 89 20.55 2.16 -2.60
N ARG A 90 19.39 2.82 -2.55
CA ARG A 90 19.27 4.20 -3.02
C ARG A 90 20.12 5.19 -2.23
N ARG A 91 20.23 5.01 -0.90
CA ARG A 91 21.11 5.83 -0.04
C ARG A 91 22.57 5.72 -0.50
N THR A 92 23.01 4.52 -0.85
CA THR A 92 24.37 4.27 -1.33
C THR A 92 24.61 4.96 -2.67
N GLU A 93 23.67 4.84 -3.62
CA GLU A 93 23.72 5.54 -4.91
C GLU A 93 23.78 7.07 -4.75
N LEU A 94 22.94 7.63 -3.89
CA LEU A 94 22.91 9.07 -3.63
C LEU A 94 24.20 9.57 -2.95
N THR A 95 24.82 8.75 -2.10
CA THR A 95 26.08 9.10 -1.43
C THR A 95 27.25 9.06 -2.42
N LEU A 96 27.35 8.01 -3.24
CA LEU A 96 28.36 7.89 -4.29
C LEU A 96 28.28 9.03 -5.30
N ASN A 97 27.07 9.37 -5.78
CA ASN A 97 26.89 10.50 -6.70
C ASN A 97 27.27 11.85 -6.09
N ASN A 98 27.18 11.97 -4.76
CA ASN A 98 27.54 13.20 -4.05
C ASN A 98 29.03 13.28 -3.69
N GLU A 99 29.77 12.15 -3.71
CA GLU A 99 31.19 12.08 -3.37
C GLU A 99 32.14 12.42 -4.54
N PHE A 100 31.67 12.36 -5.80
CA PHE A 100 32.52 12.66 -6.98
C PHE A 100 32.07 13.89 -7.82
N PRO A 101 32.05 15.12 -7.28
CA PRO A 101 31.76 16.33 -8.07
C PRO A 101 32.81 16.67 -9.15
N TRP A 102 34.00 16.05 -9.14
CA TRP A 102 35.18 16.53 -9.88
C TRP A 102 35.72 15.56 -10.96
N GLU A 103 35.08 14.41 -11.21
CA GLU A 103 35.55 13.47 -12.24
C GLU A 103 35.09 13.80 -13.67
N GLU A 104 34.23 14.81 -13.86
CA GLU A 104 33.74 15.23 -15.19
C GLU A 104 34.60 16.28 -15.91
N GLN A 105 35.85 16.51 -15.47
CA GLN A 105 36.79 17.34 -16.23
C GLN A 105 38.04 16.55 -16.64
N LYS A 106 37.91 15.74 -17.70
CA LYS A 106 39.07 15.33 -18.51
C LYS A 106 38.70 15.10 -19.97
#